data_AF-A0A341BAE5-F1
#
_entry.id   AF-A0A341BAE5-F1
#
_cell.length_a   1.000
_cell.length_b   1.000
_cell.length_c   1.000
_cell.angle_alpha   90.00
_cell.angle_beta   90.00
_cell.angle_gamma   90.00
#
_symmetry.space_group_name_H-M   'P 1'
#
loop_
_entity.id
_entity.type
_entity.pdbx_description
1 polymer ?
#
loop_
_entity_poly.entity_id
_entity_poly.type
_entity_poly.pdbx_seq_one_letter_code
_entity_poly.pdbx_strand_id
1 'polypeptide(L)'
;MTVSLHKFSPGFFPGTGDVSDVGLGKGRYYSVNVPIQDGIQDEKYYHICESVLKEVYIAFNPKAVVLQLGADTIAGDPMCSFNMTPVGIGKCLKYILQWQLATLILGGGGYNLANTARCWTYLTGVILGKTLSSEIPDHEFFTAYGPDYVLEITPSCRPDRNEPHRVQQILNYIKGNLKHVV
;
A
#
# COMPACT_ATOMS: atom_id res chain seq x y z
N MET A 1 12.21 11.26 -5.72
CA MET A 1 10.86 11.53 -5.22
C MET A 1 10.48 10.42 -4.24
N THR A 2 9.75 10.75 -3.17
CA THR A 2 9.14 9.77 -2.25
C THR A 2 7.62 9.86 -2.35
N VAL A 3 6.93 8.72 -2.28
CA VAL A 3 5.48 8.63 -2.26
C VAL A 3 5.07 7.71 -1.13
N SER A 4 4.23 8.18 -0.22
CA SER A 4 3.78 7.39 0.94
C SER A 4 2.27 7.44 1.10
N LEU A 5 1.64 6.27 1.10
CA LEU A 5 0.23 6.06 1.46
C LEU A 5 0.20 5.47 2.86
N HIS A 6 -0.35 6.20 3.82
CA HIS A 6 -0.26 5.82 5.23
C HIS A 6 -1.45 6.34 6.03
N LYS A 7 -1.69 5.72 7.18
CA LYS A 7 -2.63 6.27 8.15
C LYS A 7 -2.10 7.59 8.69
N PHE A 8 -2.93 8.62 8.65
CA PHE A 8 -2.62 9.91 9.28
C PHE A 8 -3.78 10.33 10.17
N SER A 9 -3.53 10.32 11.47
CA SER A 9 -4.53 10.62 12.50
C SER A 9 -3.83 11.16 13.75
N PRO A 10 -4.45 12.05 14.54
CA PRO A 10 -3.86 12.54 15.78
C PRO A 10 -3.41 11.40 16.70
N GLY A 11 -2.14 11.42 17.12
CA GLY A 11 -1.54 10.40 17.99
C GLY A 11 -1.08 9.13 17.29
N PHE A 12 -1.31 8.97 15.98
CA PHE A 12 -0.80 7.82 15.23
C PHE A 12 0.67 8.03 14.82
N PHE A 13 1.53 7.05 15.11
CA PHE A 13 2.96 7.12 14.81
C PHE A 13 3.22 7.16 13.29
N PRO A 14 4.24 7.90 12.81
CA PRO A 14 5.15 8.78 13.55
C PRO A 14 4.61 10.22 13.74
N GLY A 15 3.37 10.50 13.33
CA GLY A 15 2.75 11.83 13.44
C GLY A 15 3.10 12.80 12.29
N THR A 16 3.82 12.35 11.27
CA THR A 16 4.21 13.13 10.08
C THR A 16 3.48 12.65 8.82
N GLY A 17 3.61 13.38 7.71
CA GLY A 17 3.05 12.97 6.42
C GLY A 17 1.63 13.49 6.15
N ASP A 18 1.27 14.66 6.66
CA ASP A 18 0.08 15.35 6.14
C ASP A 18 0.24 15.60 4.63
N VAL A 19 -0.88 15.70 3.89
CA VAL A 19 -0.86 15.96 2.44
C VAL A 19 -0.09 17.25 2.08
N SER A 20 -0.03 18.21 3.01
CA SER A 20 0.69 19.47 2.86
C SER A 20 2.21 19.36 3.06
N ASP A 21 2.72 18.24 3.57
CA ASP A 21 4.16 17.97 3.63
C ASP A 21 4.67 17.56 2.24
N VAL A 22 5.28 18.53 1.55
CA VAL A 22 5.73 18.40 0.16
C VAL A 22 7.25 18.44 0.01
N GLY A 23 8.01 18.32 1.11
CA GLY A 23 9.46 18.50 1.09
C GLY A 23 9.91 19.96 1.01
N LEU A 24 11.22 20.18 1.03
CA LEU A 24 11.83 21.51 1.22
C LEU A 24 12.96 21.79 0.21
N GLY A 25 13.26 23.09 0.01
CA GLY A 25 14.34 23.54 -0.84
C GLY A 25 14.21 23.02 -2.27
N LYS A 26 15.28 22.45 -2.82
CA LYS A 26 15.28 21.82 -4.15
C LYS A 26 14.36 20.58 -4.23
N GLY A 27 14.03 19.97 -3.09
CA GLY A 27 13.13 18.82 -2.99
C GLY A 27 11.66 19.20 -2.78
N ARG A 28 11.30 20.48 -2.78
CA ARG A 28 9.90 20.90 -2.68
C ARG A 28 9.10 20.34 -3.86
N TYR A 29 7.95 19.74 -3.56
CA TYR A 29 7.08 18.96 -4.46
C TYR A 29 7.61 17.56 -4.86
N TYR A 30 8.77 17.14 -4.34
CA TYR A 30 9.32 15.78 -4.56
C TYR A 30 9.05 14.81 -3.39
N SER A 31 8.29 15.25 -2.39
CA SER A 31 7.68 14.37 -1.39
C SER A 31 6.16 14.40 -1.60
N VAL A 32 5.57 13.22 -1.76
CA VAL A 32 4.12 13.05 -1.94
C VAL A 32 3.60 12.21 -0.78
N ASN A 33 2.72 12.81 0.03
CA ASN A 33 2.10 12.15 1.16
C ASN A 33 0.59 12.01 0.92
N VAL A 34 0.07 10.81 1.19
CA VAL A 34 -1.34 10.46 0.97
C VAL A 34 -1.93 10.02 2.31
N PRO A 35 -2.46 10.97 3.12
CA PRO A 35 -3.03 10.66 4.42
C PRO A 35 -4.38 9.93 4.27
N ILE A 36 -4.47 8.73 4.85
CA ILE A 36 -5.64 7.85 4.77
C ILE A 36 -6.17 7.58 6.19
N GLN A 37 -7.47 7.29 6.31
CA GLN A 37 -8.15 6.96 7.56
C GLN A 37 -8.38 5.46 7.72
N ASP A 38 -8.75 5.04 8.94
CA ASP A 38 -9.02 3.64 9.26
C ASP A 38 -10.03 2.97 8.33
N GLY A 39 -9.89 1.65 8.19
CA GLY A 39 -10.88 0.78 7.55
C GLY A 39 -10.89 0.80 6.02
N ILE A 40 -9.92 1.47 5.37
CA ILE A 40 -9.81 1.40 3.90
C ILE A 40 -9.67 -0.05 3.42
N GLN A 41 -10.32 -0.35 2.29
CA GLN A 41 -10.32 -1.65 1.63
C GLN A 41 -9.72 -1.58 0.23
N ASP A 42 -9.53 -2.75 -0.37
CA ASP A 42 -8.75 -2.97 -1.60
C ASP A 42 -9.12 -2.05 -2.76
N GLU A 43 -10.40 -1.91 -3.11
CA GLU A 43 -10.85 -1.13 -4.26
C GLU A 43 -10.50 0.35 -4.11
N LYS A 44 -10.80 0.93 -2.95
CA LYS A 44 -10.56 2.35 -2.68
C LYS A 44 -9.07 2.64 -2.56
N TYR A 45 -8.31 1.78 -1.87
CA TYR A 45 -6.87 1.95 -1.75
C TYR A 45 -6.18 1.87 -3.10
N TYR A 46 -6.53 0.88 -3.93
CA TYR A 46 -5.98 0.77 -5.28
C TYR A 46 -6.32 1.97 -6.14
N HIS A 47 -7.57 2.46 -6.10
CA HIS A 47 -7.97 3.65 -6.84
C HIS A 47 -7.14 4.90 -6.47
N ILE A 48 -6.92 5.12 -5.16
CA ILE A 48 -6.06 6.21 -4.66
C ILE A 48 -4.61 6.02 -5.13
N CYS A 49 -4.07 4.82 -4.95
CA CYS A 49 -2.71 4.47 -5.30
C CYS A 49 -2.45 4.68 -6.80
N GLU A 50 -3.30 4.11 -7.66
CA GLU A 50 -3.23 4.27 -9.11
C GLU A 50 -3.33 5.75 -9.52
N SER A 51 -4.26 6.51 -8.94
CA SER A 51 -4.45 7.93 -9.26
C SER A 51 -3.20 8.75 -8.96
N VAL A 52 -2.56 8.53 -7.80
CA VAL A 52 -1.33 9.24 -7.42
C VAL A 52 -0.15 8.76 -8.25
N LEU A 53 0.06 7.44 -8.36
CA LEU A 53 1.21 6.88 -9.06
C LEU A 53 1.20 7.20 -10.56
N LYS A 54 0.02 7.30 -11.19
CA LYS A 54 -0.11 7.76 -12.57
C LYS A 54 0.46 9.15 -12.77
N GLU A 55 0.05 10.11 -11.94
CA GLU A 55 0.51 11.50 -12.02
C GLU A 55 2.01 11.59 -11.65
N VAL A 56 2.46 10.83 -10.66
CA VAL A 56 3.88 10.73 -10.27
C VAL A 56 4.74 10.21 -11.42
N TYR A 57 4.33 9.13 -12.09
CA TYR A 57 5.09 8.55 -13.19
C TYR A 57 5.27 9.56 -14.34
N ILE A 58 4.19 10.27 -14.69
CA ILE A 58 4.20 11.29 -15.75
C ILE A 58 5.11 12.45 -15.37
N ALA A 59 5.00 12.96 -14.13
CA ALA A 59 5.72 14.16 -13.70
C ALA A 59 7.20 13.87 -13.40
N PHE A 60 7.51 12.77 -12.73
CA PHE A 60 8.86 12.46 -12.24
C PHE A 60 9.69 11.60 -13.19
N ASN A 61 9.07 10.84 -14.10
CA ASN A 61 9.74 9.96 -15.06
C ASN A 61 10.86 9.10 -14.43
N PRO A 62 10.54 8.26 -13.42
CA PRO A 62 11.54 7.51 -12.66
C PRO A 62 12.38 6.59 -13.56
N LYS A 63 13.64 6.36 -13.17
CA LYS A 63 14.55 5.41 -13.86
C LYS A 63 14.72 4.08 -13.15
N ALA A 64 14.38 4.05 -11.87
CA ALA A 64 14.30 2.87 -11.03
C ALA A 64 13.24 3.12 -9.95
N VAL A 65 12.74 2.05 -9.35
CA VAL A 65 11.75 2.08 -8.27
C VAL A 65 12.28 1.30 -7.09
N VAL A 66 12.08 1.85 -5.89
CA VAL A 66 12.16 1.10 -4.63
C VAL A 66 10.75 1.07 -4.06
N LEU A 67 10.20 -0.13 -3.87
CA LEU A 67 8.83 -0.33 -3.44
C LEU A 67 8.81 -1.10 -2.13
N GLN A 68 8.43 -0.41 -1.06
CA GLN A 68 8.22 -0.98 0.27
C GLN A 68 6.76 -1.47 0.36
N LEU A 69 6.57 -2.70 0.81
CA LEU A 69 5.27 -3.38 0.89
C LEU A 69 5.04 -3.89 2.32
N GLY A 70 5.04 -2.99 3.29
CA GLY A 70 4.63 -3.29 4.66
C GLY A 70 3.27 -3.97 4.67
N ALA A 71 3.16 -5.09 5.38
CA ALA A 71 1.96 -5.90 5.52
C ALA A 71 1.11 -5.50 6.74
N ASP A 72 1.46 -4.44 7.45
CA ASP A 72 0.68 -3.91 8.59
C ASP A 72 -0.61 -3.19 8.17
N THR A 73 -0.85 -3.03 6.87
CA THR A 73 -2.14 -2.60 6.32
C THR A 73 -3.18 -3.72 6.25
N ILE A 74 -2.74 -4.97 6.33
CA ILE A 74 -3.57 -6.15 6.09
C ILE A 74 -4.56 -6.37 7.24
N ALA A 75 -5.78 -6.78 6.90
CA ALA A 75 -6.80 -7.13 7.87
C ALA A 75 -6.29 -8.18 8.88
N GLY A 76 -6.63 -7.98 10.16
CA GLY A 76 -6.16 -8.84 11.25
C GLY A 76 -4.76 -8.52 11.77
N ASP A 77 -4.09 -7.47 11.26
CA ASP A 77 -2.87 -6.96 11.86
C ASP A 77 -3.13 -6.27 13.22
N PRO A 78 -2.25 -6.45 14.24
CA PRO A 78 -2.33 -5.75 15.53
C PRO A 78 -2.42 -4.23 15.45
N MET A 79 -1.93 -3.60 14.38
CA MET A 79 -2.10 -2.16 14.13
C MET A 79 -3.56 -1.75 13.99
N CYS A 80 -4.43 -2.72 13.64
CA CYS A 80 -5.90 -2.60 13.69
C CYS A 80 -6.42 -1.30 13.05
N SER A 81 -5.80 -0.91 11.94
CA SER A 81 -6.01 0.39 11.28
C SER A 81 -6.73 0.20 9.95
N PHE A 82 -6.03 -0.24 8.92
CA PHE A 82 -6.62 -0.54 7.60
C PHE A 82 -7.30 -1.91 7.57
N ASN A 83 -7.98 -2.21 6.46
CA ASN A 83 -8.74 -3.43 6.25
C ASN A 83 -8.44 -4.06 4.88
N MET A 84 -7.16 -4.05 4.50
CA MET A 84 -6.69 -4.50 3.19
C MET A 84 -6.53 -6.02 3.13
N THR A 85 -6.52 -6.56 1.91
CA THR A 85 -6.03 -7.91 1.63
C THR A 85 -4.77 -7.86 0.75
N PRO A 86 -4.01 -8.96 0.63
CA PRO A 86 -2.89 -9.04 -0.29
C PRO A 86 -3.29 -8.76 -1.74
N VAL A 87 -4.56 -8.98 -2.12
CA VAL A 87 -5.06 -8.74 -3.48
C VAL A 87 -5.02 -7.25 -3.81
N GLY A 88 -5.48 -6.37 -2.91
CA GLY A 88 -5.43 -4.91 -3.10
C GLY A 88 -4.00 -4.39 -3.24
N ILE A 89 -3.09 -4.87 -2.38
CA ILE A 89 -1.65 -4.53 -2.47
C ILE A 89 -1.05 -5.09 -3.77
N GLY A 90 -1.44 -6.29 -4.17
CA GLY A 90 -1.02 -6.93 -5.42
C GLY A 90 -1.42 -6.14 -6.67
N LYS A 91 -2.59 -5.49 -6.67
CA LYS A 91 -3.00 -4.58 -7.75
C LYS A 91 -2.04 -3.38 -7.83
N CYS A 92 -1.68 -2.78 -6.70
CA CYS A 92 -0.71 -1.66 -6.64
C CYS A 92 0.67 -2.08 -7.14
N LEU A 93 1.16 -3.24 -6.67
CA LEU A 93 2.43 -3.84 -7.11
C LEU A 93 2.42 -4.08 -8.63
N LYS A 94 1.38 -4.71 -9.17
CA LYS A 94 1.26 -4.97 -10.60
C LYS A 94 1.23 -3.68 -11.42
N TYR A 95 0.57 -2.64 -10.91
CA TYR A 95 0.57 -1.32 -11.55
C TYR A 95 1.97 -0.72 -11.65
N ILE A 96 2.83 -0.89 -10.64
CA ILE A 96 4.22 -0.42 -10.70
C ILE A 96 5.07 -1.30 -11.64
N LEU A 97 4.92 -2.63 -11.57
CA LEU A 97 5.69 -3.56 -12.40
C LEU A 97 5.44 -3.37 -13.90
N GLN A 98 4.26 -2.88 -14.31
CA GLN A 98 3.96 -2.60 -15.71
C GLN A 98 4.86 -1.52 -16.33
N TRP A 99 5.50 -0.67 -15.50
CA TRP A 99 6.45 0.34 -15.96
C TRP A 99 7.76 -0.26 -16.46
N GLN A 100 8.04 -1.55 -16.18
CA GLN A 100 9.23 -2.28 -16.63
C GLN A 100 10.55 -1.58 -16.26
N LEU A 101 10.57 -0.91 -15.10
CA LEU A 101 11.77 -0.29 -14.53
C LEU A 101 12.47 -1.26 -13.58
N ALA A 102 13.77 -1.04 -13.36
CA ALA A 102 14.50 -1.72 -12.30
C ALA A 102 13.80 -1.47 -10.96
N THR A 103 13.23 -2.52 -10.36
CA THR A 103 12.35 -2.42 -9.19
C THR A 103 12.90 -3.25 -8.04
N LEU A 104 13.32 -2.59 -6.96
CA LEU A 104 13.71 -3.22 -5.70
C LEU A 104 12.49 -3.36 -4.81
N ILE A 105 12.08 -4.60 -4.51
CA ILE A 105 10.96 -4.90 -3.63
C ILE A 105 11.46 -5.11 -2.20
N LEU A 106 10.84 -4.46 -1.23
CA LEU A 106 11.15 -4.55 0.18
C LEU A 106 9.89 -4.96 0.98
N GLY A 107 10.11 -5.64 2.11
CA GLY A 107 9.07 -5.90 3.11
C GLY A 107 8.73 -4.65 3.92
N GLY A 108 8.63 -4.78 5.24
CA GLY A 108 8.28 -3.67 6.13
C GLY A 108 7.70 -4.12 7.46
N GLY A 109 6.83 -3.28 8.04
CA GLY A 109 5.94 -3.68 9.13
C GLY A 109 5.00 -4.82 8.69
N GLY A 110 4.41 -5.51 9.66
CA GLY A 110 3.63 -6.74 9.45
C GLY A 110 3.71 -7.58 10.71
N TYR A 111 2.73 -7.40 11.60
CA TYR A 111 2.80 -7.84 12.99
C TYR A 111 1.84 -9.00 13.29
N ASN A 112 0.91 -9.29 12.39
CA ASN A 112 0.36 -10.63 12.26
C ASN A 112 1.29 -11.47 11.37
N LEU A 113 2.08 -12.36 11.96
CA LEU A 113 3.16 -13.07 11.28
C LEU A 113 2.64 -13.99 10.15
N ALA A 114 1.58 -14.77 10.41
CA ALA A 114 0.99 -15.65 9.41
C ALA A 114 0.40 -14.85 8.24
N ASN A 115 -0.30 -13.74 8.53
CA ASN A 115 -0.86 -12.87 7.48
C ASN A 115 0.22 -12.12 6.69
N THR A 116 1.33 -11.76 7.35
CA THR A 116 2.50 -11.17 6.67
C THR A 116 3.12 -12.17 5.72
N ALA A 117 3.28 -13.42 6.15
CA ALA A 117 3.78 -14.50 5.31
C ALA A 117 2.83 -14.81 4.13
N ARG A 118 1.50 -14.86 4.36
CA ARG A 118 0.49 -14.95 3.30
C ARG A 118 0.64 -13.81 2.29
N CYS A 119 0.74 -12.58 2.78
CA CYS A 119 0.84 -11.39 1.96
C CYS A 119 2.06 -11.42 1.05
N TRP A 120 3.27 -11.56 1.61
CA TRP A 120 4.49 -11.53 0.79
C TRP A 120 4.65 -12.75 -0.11
N THR A 121 4.13 -13.92 0.28
CA THR A 121 4.06 -15.10 -0.60
C THR A 121 3.15 -14.84 -1.79
N TYR A 122 1.95 -14.31 -1.56
CA TYR A 122 1.01 -13.92 -2.61
C TYR A 122 1.62 -12.87 -3.55
N LEU A 123 2.23 -11.81 -3.01
CA LEU A 123 2.88 -10.76 -3.80
C LEU A 123 4.06 -11.28 -4.63
N THR A 124 4.79 -12.27 -4.12
CA THR A 124 5.81 -12.99 -4.89
C THR A 124 5.19 -13.75 -6.06
N GLY A 125 4.04 -14.40 -5.87
CA GLY A 125 3.24 -14.99 -6.95
C GLY A 125 2.86 -13.95 -8.01
N VAL A 126 2.40 -12.76 -7.60
CA VAL A 126 2.09 -11.65 -8.52
C VAL A 126 3.32 -11.23 -9.34
N ILE A 127 4.49 -11.08 -8.71
CA ILE A 127 5.76 -10.73 -9.39
C ILE A 127 6.10 -11.78 -10.46
N LEU A 128 5.93 -13.06 -10.13
CA LEU A 128 6.23 -14.19 -11.02
C LEU A 128 5.14 -14.46 -12.07
N GLY A 129 4.02 -13.72 -12.04
CA GLY A 129 2.87 -13.97 -12.92
C GLY A 129 2.22 -15.33 -12.65
N LYS A 130 2.21 -15.79 -11.40
CA LYS A 130 1.65 -17.08 -10.97
C LYS A 130 0.45 -16.87 -10.04
N THR A 131 -0.63 -17.58 -10.34
CA THR A 131 -1.70 -17.81 -9.38
C THR A 131 -1.30 -18.98 -8.50
N LEU A 132 -1.31 -18.77 -7.18
CA LEU A 132 -0.97 -19.79 -6.19
C LEU A 132 -2.23 -20.55 -5.76
N SER A 133 -2.04 -21.75 -5.19
CA SER A 133 -3.13 -22.47 -4.54
C SER A 133 -3.67 -21.67 -3.35
N SER A 134 -4.98 -21.80 -3.10
CA SER A 134 -5.59 -21.30 -1.86
C SER A 134 -5.10 -22.12 -0.66
N GLU A 135 -4.99 -23.44 -0.80
CA GLU A 135 -4.50 -24.32 0.27
C GLU A 135 -3.03 -24.03 0.62
N ILE A 136 -2.76 -23.74 1.88
CA ILE A 136 -1.39 -23.61 2.39
C ILE A 136 -0.75 -25.01 2.35
N PRO A 137 0.40 -25.20 1.68
CA PRO A 137 1.08 -26.49 1.67
C PRO A 137 1.63 -26.82 3.07
N ASP A 138 1.79 -28.10 3.39
CA ASP A 138 2.46 -28.50 4.63
C ASP A 138 3.91 -27.99 4.68
N HIS A 139 4.31 -27.44 5.83
CA HIS A 139 5.64 -26.89 6.10
C HIS A 139 5.86 -26.68 7.60
N GLU A 140 7.08 -26.30 8.01
CA GLU A 140 7.50 -26.15 9.42
C GLU A 140 6.53 -25.34 10.33
N PHE A 141 5.87 -24.32 9.77
CA PHE A 141 4.96 -23.42 10.50
C PHE A 141 3.49 -23.58 10.08
N PHE A 142 3.13 -24.72 9.46
CA PHE A 142 1.78 -24.96 8.91
C PHE A 142 0.65 -24.68 9.91
N THR A 143 0.85 -25.07 11.18
CA THR A 143 -0.14 -24.87 12.25
C THR A 143 -0.43 -23.40 12.57
N ALA A 144 0.46 -22.47 12.21
CA ALA A 144 0.24 -21.03 12.38
C ALA A 144 -0.84 -20.47 11.45
N TYR A 145 -1.24 -21.23 10.43
CA TYR A 145 -2.23 -20.83 9.43
C TYR A 145 -3.63 -21.34 9.74
N GLY A 146 -3.81 -22.04 10.87
CA GLY A 146 -5.13 -22.50 11.30
C GLY A 146 -6.06 -21.36 11.74
N PRO A 147 -7.38 -21.63 11.81
CA PRO A 147 -8.02 -22.93 11.59
C PRO A 147 -8.34 -23.25 10.13
N ASP A 148 -8.16 -22.29 9.22
CA ASP A 148 -8.62 -22.32 7.84
C ASP A 148 -7.57 -22.85 6.85
N TYR A 149 -6.28 -22.65 7.13
CA TYR A 149 -5.16 -23.15 6.30
C TYR A 149 -5.23 -22.70 4.83
N VAL A 150 -5.76 -21.50 4.59
CA VAL A 150 -5.82 -20.87 3.27
C VAL A 150 -4.90 -19.65 3.15
N LEU A 151 -4.54 -19.29 1.92
CA LEU A 151 -3.67 -18.15 1.58
C LEU A 151 -4.42 -16.82 1.62
N GLU A 152 -5.71 -16.83 1.30
CA GLU A 152 -6.56 -15.65 1.30
C GLU A 152 -6.73 -15.07 2.71
N ILE A 153 -6.98 -13.76 2.77
CA ILE A 153 -7.27 -13.05 4.01
C ILE A 153 -8.60 -12.35 3.85
N THR A 154 -9.51 -12.61 4.78
CA THR A 154 -10.85 -12.01 4.77
C THR A 154 -10.82 -10.63 5.44
N PRO A 155 -11.39 -9.58 4.81
CA PRO A 155 -11.57 -8.29 5.46
C PRO A 155 -12.39 -8.42 6.75
N SER A 156 -12.03 -7.63 7.77
CA SER A 156 -12.82 -7.52 9.00
C SER A 156 -14.11 -6.73 8.76
N CYS A 157 -15.14 -6.95 9.58
CA CYS A 157 -16.38 -6.16 9.58
C CYS A 157 -16.19 -4.78 10.22
N ARG A 158 -15.39 -3.91 9.60
CA ARG A 158 -15.05 -2.57 10.09
C ARG A 158 -15.50 -1.48 9.11
N PRO A 159 -15.98 -0.33 9.60
CA PRO A 159 -16.36 0.77 8.74
C PRO A 159 -15.13 1.41 8.09
N ASP A 160 -15.26 1.73 6.80
CA ASP A 160 -14.28 2.56 6.09
C ASP A 160 -14.53 4.03 6.42
N ARG A 161 -13.56 4.69 7.06
CA ARG A 161 -13.65 6.10 7.48
C ARG A 161 -13.17 7.10 6.42
N ASN A 162 -12.90 6.63 5.21
CA ASN A 162 -12.39 7.45 4.12
C ASN A 162 -13.54 8.03 3.30
N GLU A 163 -14.01 9.20 3.72
CA GLU A 163 -15.06 9.95 3.03
C GLU A 163 -14.67 10.29 1.58
N PRO A 164 -15.50 9.96 0.57
CA PRO A 164 -15.15 10.14 -0.84
C PRO A 164 -14.73 11.57 -1.20
N HIS A 165 -15.43 12.58 -0.66
CA HIS A 165 -15.10 13.97 -0.88
C HIS A 165 -13.71 14.34 -0.32
N ARG A 166 -13.35 13.81 0.85
CA ARG A 166 -12.02 14.05 1.44
C ARG A 166 -10.91 13.40 0.63
N VAL A 167 -11.14 12.17 0.15
CA VAL A 167 -10.21 11.47 -0.76
C VAL A 167 -10.00 12.31 -2.02
N GLN A 168 -11.07 12.79 -2.64
CA GLN A 168 -10.95 13.61 -3.85
C GLN A 168 -10.19 14.93 -3.60
N GLN A 169 -10.40 15.57 -2.46
CA GLN A 169 -9.63 16.77 -2.08
C GLN A 169 -8.12 16.49 -1.99
N ILE A 170 -7.73 15.37 -1.36
CA ILE A 170 -6.33 14.95 -1.23
C ILE A 170 -5.74 14.70 -2.62
N LEU A 171 -6.43 13.94 -3.48
CA LEU A 171 -5.98 13.65 -4.84
C LEU A 171 -5.82 14.93 -5.68
N ASN A 172 -6.77 15.86 -5.58
CA ASN A 172 -6.70 17.14 -6.28
C ASN A 172 -5.52 18.00 -5.80
N TYR A 173 -5.25 18.01 -4.50
CA TYR A 173 -4.12 18.73 -3.91
C TYR A 173 -2.78 18.16 -4.41
N ILE A 174 -2.62 16.83 -4.36
CA ILE A 174 -1.42 16.14 -4.88
C ILE A 174 -1.23 16.44 -6.37
N LYS A 175 -2.30 16.34 -7.17
CA LYS A 175 -2.26 16.66 -8.59
C LYS A 175 -1.84 18.11 -8.85
N GLY A 176 -2.27 19.05 -8.00
CA GLY A 176 -1.80 20.44 -8.04
C GLY A 176 -0.30 20.55 -7.80
N ASN A 177 0.20 19.89 -6.75
CA ASN A 177 1.61 19.90 -6.38
C ASN A 177 2.52 19.30 -7.47
N LEU A 178 2.09 18.19 -8.09
CA LEU A 178 2.88 17.50 -9.11
C LEU A 178 3.11 18.31 -10.39
N LYS A 179 2.34 19.39 -10.63
CA LYS A 179 2.59 20.34 -11.74
C LYS A 179 3.88 21.13 -11.57
N HIS A 180 4.45 21.16 -10.37
CA HIS A 180 5.69 21.88 -10.05
C HIS A 180 6.94 21.00 -10.08
N VAL A 181 6.78 19.69 -10.33
CA VAL A 181 7.89 18.76 -10.54
C VAL A 181 8.51 19.06 -11.91
N VAL A 182 9.84 19.13 -11.97
CA VAL A 182 10.62 19.55 -13.15
C VAL A 182 11.68 18.54 -13.53
#